data_AF-A0A1R1SFM2-F1
#
_entry.id   AF-A0A1R1SFM2-F1
#
_cell.length_a   1.000
_cell.length_b   1.000
_cell.length_c   1.000
_cell.angle_alpha   90.00
_cell.angle_beta   90.00
_cell.angle_gamma   90.00
#
_symmetry.space_group_name_H-M   'P 1'
#
loop_
_entity.id
_entity.type
_entity.pdbx_description
1 polymer ?
#
loop_
_entity_poly.entity_id
_entity_poly.type
_entity_poly.pdbx_seq_one_letter_code
_entity_poly.pdbx_strand_id
1 'polypeptide(L)'
;MRAAAGPGLRLQADSPVADVPRWATLQRELFALQDKAWRVFADRYTESDGRLVFRDTLGRGLDGRDGVDDFYEPFFNWPTLYVLGGSTELLAAARRHWHGVSAQLTEMGMLQDGLERGYDWFHQGEGLLLFYGLCLADPGDAQLRQLALRFADFYLPGGPNYDPVHRVIRAPHNGSAGPRWGFSDEDAYFPWSLALRPYGLPLDGMPDVTSFDELAASPERARAYGRAMRDRMGRGDTLVNLAATGLATNAHLLGGGQRYADWVAEYAGVWLERLAGRDVVPDNAGLSGQVGEYLAGRWYGGHYGWSWPHGLSSVASGTLVGGSNATLLTGDTAFLDLARNPLDAVLGRAEQRGADERGTLGGRWDPHLAAMTADRTLMVPQRHNDSGWFDFTVMPGQFPLSLWHFSRAEADRERIEVLRAGSHWDWTAVHTQRIKDEAGHEEPWYEFLQGRNPDFPERMLRSALASCQERLDAIAGDPVDPAVGPDALGIHHWQQLNPVLTEALLQLTTGSPQVLYNGGLAHLHLRYHDAVERRPGLPPDVAALVTDIRPDHTVAELVNLGDAARSVVVQAGSFAEHVVHTVRVDDGPAHEVGGPYCRVELPGRTRVRLTLTMTLRAGRPAYNSPWQEA
;
A
#
# COMPACT_ATOMS: atom_id res chain seq x y z
N MET A 1 24.89 5.13 21.31
CA MET A 1 23.74 4.53 22.00
C MET A 1 23.29 5.47 23.12
N ARG A 2 22.38 6.40 22.83
CA ARG A 2 21.55 7.02 23.87
C ARG A 2 20.30 6.16 23.98
N ALA A 3 19.94 5.73 25.20
CA ALA A 3 18.71 5.01 25.44
C ALA A 3 17.53 5.82 24.88
N ALA A 4 16.60 5.19 24.16
CA ALA A 4 15.36 5.83 23.78
C ALA A 4 14.61 6.18 25.08
N ALA A 5 14.63 7.45 25.44
CA ALA A 5 13.85 7.94 26.57
C ALA A 5 12.36 7.73 26.24
N GLY A 6 11.57 7.25 27.20
CA GLY A 6 10.11 7.34 27.13
C GLY A 6 9.67 8.79 26.87
N PRO A 7 8.37 9.07 26.63
CA PRO A 7 7.90 10.40 26.20
C PRO A 7 8.27 11.49 27.22
N GLY A 8 9.44 12.11 27.03
CA GLY A 8 10.17 12.79 28.09
C GLY A 8 9.85 14.27 28.18
N LEU A 9 9.60 14.91 27.03
CA LEU A 9 9.11 16.29 26.99
C LEU A 9 7.59 16.29 27.08
N ARG A 10 7.07 16.99 28.09
CA ARG A 10 5.63 17.28 28.23
C ARG A 10 5.36 18.72 27.84
N LEU A 11 4.47 18.88 26.89
CA LEU A 11 3.95 20.14 26.37
C LEU A 11 2.51 20.29 26.85
N GLN A 12 2.05 21.52 27.04
CA GLN A 12 0.67 21.78 27.44
C GLN A 12 0.01 22.71 26.42
N ALA A 13 -1.24 22.39 26.07
CA ALA A 13 -2.09 23.27 25.28
C ALA A 13 -2.80 24.28 26.19
N ASP A 14 -2.59 25.56 25.94
CA ASP A 14 -3.17 26.65 26.74
C ASP A 14 -4.20 27.48 25.94
N SER A 15 -4.28 27.27 24.63
CA SER A 15 -5.17 28.00 23.74
C SER A 15 -6.59 27.40 23.78
N PRO A 16 -7.62 28.14 24.27
CA PRO A 16 -8.99 27.64 24.30
C PRO A 16 -9.57 27.55 22.88
N VAL A 17 -10.47 26.58 22.67
CA VAL A 17 -11.26 26.46 21.44
C VAL A 17 -12.43 27.43 21.52
N ALA A 18 -12.24 28.66 21.03
CA ALA A 18 -13.30 29.66 20.92
C ALA A 18 -14.30 29.28 19.82
N ASP A 19 -13.79 28.94 18.63
CA ASP A 19 -14.55 28.42 17.50
C ASP A 19 -14.03 27.02 17.17
N VAL A 20 -14.91 26.03 17.20
CA VAL A 20 -14.55 24.64 16.87
C VAL A 20 -14.27 24.55 15.37
N PRO A 21 -13.04 24.18 14.94
CA PRO A 21 -12.74 24.02 13.53
C PRO A 21 -13.62 22.92 12.92
N ARG A 22 -14.28 23.21 11.79
CA ARG A 22 -15.25 22.28 11.20
C ARG A 22 -14.60 20.97 10.76
N TRP A 23 -13.35 21.01 10.27
CA TRP A 23 -12.58 19.79 9.96
C TRP A 23 -12.43 18.87 11.17
N ALA A 24 -12.27 19.40 12.39
CA ALA A 24 -12.08 18.59 13.59
C ALA A 24 -13.35 17.81 13.93
N THR A 25 -14.51 18.47 13.82
CA THR A 25 -15.82 17.81 13.98
C THR A 25 -16.05 16.75 12.91
N LEU A 26 -15.81 17.07 11.63
CA LEU A 26 -15.97 16.13 10.52
C LEU A 26 -15.06 14.90 10.67
N GLN A 27 -13.84 15.08 11.18
CA GLN A 27 -12.92 13.97 11.44
C GLN A 27 -13.48 13.01 12.50
N ARG A 28 -14.04 13.54 13.60
CA ARG A 28 -14.69 12.71 14.62
C ARG A 28 -16.01 12.09 14.14
N GLU A 29 -16.79 12.80 13.33
CA GLU A 29 -17.97 12.26 12.64
C GLU A 29 -17.58 11.05 11.77
N LEU A 30 -16.47 11.15 11.02
CA LEU A 30 -15.97 10.08 10.16
C LEU A 30 -15.52 8.84 10.98
N PHE A 31 -14.78 9.03 12.09
CA PHE A 31 -14.45 7.92 12.99
C PHE A 31 -15.71 7.23 13.52
N ALA A 32 -16.73 7.98 13.93
CA ALA A 32 -17.98 7.44 14.47
C ALA A 32 -18.81 6.69 13.41
N LEU A 33 -18.90 7.24 12.19
CA LEU A 33 -19.61 6.59 11.09
C LEU A 33 -18.95 5.27 10.69
N GLN A 34 -17.62 5.27 10.54
CA GLN A 34 -16.87 4.05 10.20
C GLN A 34 -16.96 3.00 11.31
N ASP A 35 -16.99 3.42 12.59
CA ASP A 35 -17.21 2.51 13.71
C ASP A 35 -18.54 1.76 13.55
N LYS A 36 -19.64 2.46 13.25
CA LYS A 36 -20.91 1.81 12.91
C LYS A 36 -20.78 0.94 11.65
N ALA A 37 -20.11 1.43 10.62
CA ALA A 37 -20.15 0.82 9.30
C ALA A 37 -19.41 -0.52 9.22
N TRP A 38 -18.25 -0.66 9.86
CA TRP A 38 -17.54 -1.93 9.88
C TRP A 38 -18.36 -3.03 10.57
N ARG A 39 -19.17 -2.68 11.59
CA ARG A 39 -20.08 -3.64 12.26
C ARG A 39 -21.19 -4.11 11.33
N VAL A 40 -21.80 -3.20 10.58
CA VAL A 40 -22.82 -3.55 9.57
C VAL A 40 -22.24 -4.50 8.52
N PHE A 41 -21.01 -4.25 8.06
CA PHE A 41 -20.31 -5.14 7.15
C PHE A 41 -20.04 -6.52 7.77
N ALA A 42 -19.43 -6.55 8.97
CA ALA A 42 -19.11 -7.79 9.67
C ALA A 42 -20.36 -8.65 9.89
N ASP A 43 -21.44 -8.05 10.41
CA ASP A 43 -22.68 -8.75 10.75
C ASP A 43 -23.34 -9.39 9.52
N ARG A 44 -23.16 -8.82 8.33
CA ARG A 44 -23.78 -9.33 7.10
C ARG A 44 -22.92 -10.36 6.38
N TYR A 45 -21.61 -10.16 6.29
CA TYR A 45 -20.74 -10.92 5.39
C TYR A 45 -19.83 -11.93 6.09
N THR A 46 -19.88 -12.01 7.42
CA THR A 46 -18.98 -12.88 8.18
C THR A 46 -19.73 -13.77 9.15
N GLU A 47 -19.09 -14.86 9.57
CA GLU A 47 -19.59 -15.74 10.61
C GLU A 47 -18.95 -15.44 11.97
N SER A 48 -19.47 -16.06 13.02
CA SER A 48 -19.01 -15.81 14.40
C SER A 48 -17.55 -16.17 14.65
N ASP A 49 -16.96 -17.09 13.87
CA ASP A 49 -15.54 -17.45 13.97
C ASP A 49 -14.63 -16.49 13.17
N GLY A 50 -15.21 -15.51 12.48
CA GLY A 50 -14.52 -14.50 11.69
C GLY A 50 -14.36 -14.83 10.21
N ARG A 51 -14.75 -16.03 9.75
CA ARG A 51 -14.68 -16.37 8.31
C ARG A 51 -15.69 -15.56 7.49
N LEU A 52 -15.43 -15.43 6.20
CA LEU A 52 -16.40 -14.83 5.25
C LEU A 52 -17.50 -15.85 4.95
N VAL A 53 -18.74 -15.37 4.77
CA VAL A 53 -19.84 -16.22 4.30
C VAL A 53 -19.59 -16.57 2.84
N PHE A 54 -19.04 -17.76 2.62
CA PHE A 54 -18.71 -18.30 1.31
C PHE A 54 -19.06 -19.78 1.28
N ARG A 55 -19.90 -20.20 0.33
CA ARG A 55 -20.37 -21.59 0.19
C ARG A 55 -19.83 -22.31 -1.06
N ASP A 56 -18.93 -21.67 -1.79
CA ASP A 56 -18.20 -22.26 -2.92
C ASP A 56 -16.78 -22.69 -2.48
N THR A 57 -15.88 -22.98 -3.41
CA THR A 57 -14.50 -23.41 -3.15
C THR A 57 -13.51 -22.68 -4.05
N LEU A 58 -12.38 -22.28 -3.47
CA LEU A 58 -11.18 -21.91 -4.23
C LEU A 58 -10.32 -23.15 -4.54
N GLY A 59 -9.19 -22.93 -5.21
CA GLY A 59 -8.17 -23.98 -5.40
C GLY A 59 -8.40 -24.90 -6.59
N ARG A 60 -9.32 -24.57 -7.50
CA ARG A 60 -9.73 -25.44 -8.62
C ARG A 60 -9.69 -24.72 -9.96
N GLY A 61 -9.44 -25.48 -11.02
CA GLY A 61 -9.47 -24.98 -12.39
C GLY A 61 -8.20 -24.24 -12.80
N LEU A 62 -8.25 -23.60 -13.97
CA LEU A 62 -7.08 -22.95 -14.58
C LEU A 62 -6.54 -21.79 -13.74
N ASP A 63 -7.42 -21.07 -13.05
CA ASP A 63 -7.09 -19.97 -12.13
C ASP A 63 -7.06 -20.41 -10.66
N GLY A 64 -6.95 -21.71 -10.40
CA GLY A 64 -7.05 -22.28 -9.05
C GLY A 64 -5.91 -21.90 -8.09
N ARG A 65 -5.03 -20.96 -8.46
CA ARG A 65 -4.03 -20.38 -7.57
C ARG A 65 -4.47 -19.03 -6.99
N ASP A 66 -5.45 -18.37 -7.61
CA ASP A 66 -5.90 -17.01 -7.30
C ASP A 66 -6.93 -16.96 -6.15
N GLY A 67 -7.12 -15.77 -5.58
CA GLY A 67 -8.23 -15.41 -4.71
C GLY A 67 -7.93 -15.41 -3.20
N VAL A 68 -6.69 -15.58 -2.77
CA VAL A 68 -6.33 -15.51 -1.34
C VAL A 68 -6.38 -14.09 -0.80
N ASP A 69 -5.85 -13.15 -1.57
CA ASP A 69 -5.89 -11.71 -1.32
C ASP A 69 -7.33 -11.21 -1.13
N ASP A 70 -8.24 -11.58 -2.03
CA ASP A 70 -9.66 -11.18 -1.99
C ASP A 70 -10.40 -11.51 -0.70
N PHE A 71 -9.93 -12.51 0.06
CA PHE A 71 -10.50 -12.88 1.35
C PHE A 71 -9.97 -12.01 2.50
N TYR A 72 -8.78 -11.43 2.36
CA TYR A 72 -8.18 -10.53 3.35
C TYR A 72 -8.44 -9.05 3.05
N GLU A 73 -8.53 -8.69 1.76
CA GLU A 73 -8.78 -7.32 1.29
C GLU A 73 -10.00 -6.65 1.94
N PRO A 74 -11.13 -7.29 2.24
CA PRO A 74 -12.26 -6.61 2.88
C PRO A 74 -11.94 -6.03 4.26
N PHE A 75 -10.83 -6.45 4.88
CA PHE A 75 -10.39 -6.06 6.21
C PHE A 75 -9.05 -5.31 6.21
N PHE A 76 -8.41 -5.09 5.05
CA PHE A 76 -7.00 -4.67 4.93
C PHE A 76 -6.65 -3.41 5.75
N ASN A 77 -7.59 -2.47 5.82
CA ASN A 77 -7.46 -1.16 6.44
C ASN A 77 -8.03 -1.08 7.87
N TRP A 78 -8.62 -2.16 8.41
CA TRP A 78 -9.22 -2.16 9.75
C TRP A 78 -8.18 -1.94 10.86
N PRO A 79 -7.00 -2.60 10.83
CA PRO A 79 -5.95 -2.30 11.79
C PRO A 79 -5.44 -0.87 11.67
N THR A 80 -5.38 -0.33 10.46
CA THR A 80 -4.98 1.07 10.20
C THR A 80 -5.97 2.04 10.86
N LEU A 81 -7.27 1.84 10.70
CA LEU A 81 -8.28 2.65 11.39
C LEU A 81 -8.12 2.58 12.93
N TYR A 82 -7.83 1.40 13.48
CA TYR A 82 -7.51 1.26 14.91
C TYR A 82 -6.25 2.07 15.30
N VAL A 83 -5.16 1.96 14.54
CA VAL A 83 -3.89 2.68 14.76
C VAL A 83 -4.07 4.20 14.70
N LEU A 84 -5.06 4.69 13.95
CA LEU A 84 -5.39 6.13 13.85
C LEU A 84 -6.25 6.63 15.03
N GLY A 85 -6.95 5.75 15.75
CA GLY A 85 -7.83 6.13 16.87
C GLY A 85 -9.22 5.49 16.87
N GLY A 86 -9.47 4.53 15.97
CA GLY A 86 -10.70 3.74 15.94
C GLY A 86 -10.91 2.90 17.21
N SER A 87 -12.10 2.32 17.34
CA SER A 87 -12.53 1.56 18.52
C SER A 87 -11.60 0.38 18.84
N THR A 88 -11.42 0.06 20.12
CA THR A 88 -10.69 -1.13 20.57
C THR A 88 -11.36 -2.44 20.12
N GLU A 89 -12.68 -2.42 19.93
CA GLU A 89 -13.42 -3.57 19.38
C GLU A 89 -13.03 -3.89 17.94
N LEU A 90 -12.57 -2.88 17.17
CA LEU A 90 -12.15 -3.06 15.79
C LEU A 90 -10.87 -3.89 15.69
N LEU A 91 -9.89 -3.68 16.58
CA LEU A 91 -8.69 -4.53 16.60
C LEU A 91 -9.03 -5.98 16.97
N ALA A 92 -9.95 -6.16 17.91
CA ALA A 92 -10.45 -7.50 18.24
C ALA A 92 -11.18 -8.13 17.03
N ALA A 93 -11.96 -7.35 16.28
CA ALA A 93 -12.63 -7.82 15.07
C ALA A 93 -11.62 -8.19 13.96
N ALA A 94 -10.67 -7.31 13.65
CA ALA A 94 -9.63 -7.56 12.65
C ALA A 94 -8.84 -8.84 12.95
N ARG A 95 -8.50 -9.10 14.22
CA ARG A 95 -7.89 -10.38 14.63
C ARG A 95 -8.79 -11.58 14.41
N ARG A 96 -10.07 -11.49 14.81
CA ARG A 96 -11.03 -12.58 14.57
C ARG A 96 -11.14 -12.90 13.09
N HIS A 97 -11.25 -11.89 12.23
CA HIS A 97 -11.33 -12.08 10.79
C HIS A 97 -10.04 -12.64 10.20
N TRP A 98 -8.87 -12.15 10.62
CA TRP A 98 -7.59 -12.77 10.26
C TRP A 98 -7.59 -14.28 10.57
N HIS A 99 -7.93 -14.67 11.80
CA HIS A 99 -7.96 -16.08 12.17
C HIS A 99 -9.01 -16.91 11.43
N GLY A 100 -10.25 -16.41 11.33
CA GLY A 100 -11.35 -17.11 10.67
C GLY A 100 -11.11 -17.27 9.17
N VAL A 101 -10.66 -16.22 8.48
CA VAL A 101 -10.30 -16.25 7.06
C VAL A 101 -9.08 -17.14 6.83
N SER A 102 -8.02 -17.05 7.64
CA SER A 102 -6.86 -17.94 7.51
C SER A 102 -7.25 -19.41 7.69
N ALA A 103 -8.13 -19.72 8.64
CA ALA A 103 -8.64 -21.07 8.84
C ALA A 103 -9.46 -21.54 7.62
N GLN A 104 -10.38 -20.70 7.13
CA GLN A 104 -11.20 -20.97 5.95
C GLN A 104 -10.34 -21.24 4.69
N LEU A 105 -9.33 -20.41 4.43
CA LEU A 105 -8.42 -20.60 3.30
C LEU A 105 -7.51 -21.83 3.50
N THR A 106 -7.16 -22.19 4.74
CA THR A 106 -6.43 -23.44 5.04
C THR A 106 -7.32 -24.66 4.76
N GLU A 107 -8.60 -24.63 5.14
CA GLU A 107 -9.58 -25.69 4.85
C GLU A 107 -9.74 -25.91 3.34
N MET A 108 -9.72 -24.84 2.54
CA MET A 108 -9.73 -24.90 1.07
C MET A 108 -8.36 -25.29 0.46
N GLY A 109 -7.33 -25.46 1.28
CA GLY A 109 -5.98 -25.81 0.83
C GLY A 109 -5.27 -24.69 0.07
N MET A 110 -5.65 -23.43 0.28
CA MET A 110 -5.01 -22.25 -0.31
C MET A 110 -3.82 -21.75 0.52
N LEU A 111 -3.87 -21.94 1.84
CA LEU A 111 -2.75 -21.66 2.74
C LEU A 111 -2.03 -22.95 3.16
N GLN A 112 -0.73 -22.81 3.39
CA GLN A 112 0.11 -23.79 4.05
C GLN A 112 0.99 -23.04 5.06
N ASP A 113 1.09 -23.56 6.28
CA ASP A 113 1.87 -22.94 7.36
C ASP A 113 1.52 -21.47 7.67
N GLY A 114 0.27 -21.08 7.36
CA GLY A 114 -0.30 -19.74 7.61
C GLY A 114 -0.11 -18.73 6.49
N LEU A 115 0.69 -19.02 5.47
CA LEU A 115 0.90 -18.16 4.29
C LEU A 115 0.32 -18.84 3.05
N GLU A 116 -0.03 -18.05 2.04
CA GLU A 116 -0.43 -18.54 0.74
C GLU A 116 0.56 -19.54 0.17
N ARG A 117 0.05 -20.65 -0.39
CA ARG A 117 0.87 -21.72 -0.96
C ARG A 117 1.75 -21.23 -2.09
N GLY A 118 1.20 -20.39 -2.96
CA GLY A 118 1.99 -19.57 -3.87
C GLY A 118 1.19 -19.04 -5.05
N TYR A 119 1.33 -17.74 -5.23
CA TYR A 119 0.77 -16.92 -6.30
C TYR A 119 1.73 -15.75 -6.55
N ASP A 120 1.40 -14.78 -7.37
CA ASP A 120 2.31 -13.66 -7.63
C ASP A 120 2.34 -12.65 -6.46
N TRP A 121 3.45 -11.92 -6.37
CA TRP A 121 3.66 -10.95 -5.30
C TRP A 121 2.87 -9.65 -5.44
N PHE A 122 2.28 -9.39 -6.61
CA PHE A 122 1.39 -8.24 -6.78
C PHE A 122 0.14 -8.44 -5.92
N HIS A 123 -0.47 -9.63 -5.96
CA HIS A 123 -1.64 -10.00 -5.14
C HIS A 123 -1.29 -10.43 -3.71
N GLN A 124 -0.21 -11.21 -3.49
CA GLN A 124 0.20 -11.54 -2.12
C GLN A 124 0.47 -10.28 -1.29
N GLY A 125 1.01 -9.24 -1.91
CA GLY A 125 1.17 -7.93 -1.28
C GLY A 125 -0.16 -7.33 -0.80
N GLU A 126 -1.21 -7.41 -1.62
CA GLU A 126 -2.57 -6.93 -1.29
C GLU A 126 -3.14 -7.68 -0.08
N GLY A 127 -3.07 -9.02 -0.10
CA GLY A 127 -3.54 -9.87 1.00
C GLY A 127 -2.78 -9.69 2.32
N LEU A 128 -1.51 -9.26 2.27
CA LEU A 128 -0.66 -9.09 3.45
C LEU A 128 -0.85 -7.74 4.17
N LEU A 129 -1.57 -6.78 3.60
CA LEU A 129 -1.83 -5.49 4.25
C LEU A 129 -2.53 -5.64 5.60
N LEU A 130 -3.53 -6.52 5.71
CA LEU A 130 -4.20 -6.83 6.99
C LEU A 130 -3.18 -7.32 8.03
N PHE A 131 -2.29 -8.22 7.63
CA PHE A 131 -1.27 -8.79 8.51
C PHE A 131 -0.26 -7.73 8.98
N TYR A 132 0.26 -6.92 8.06
CA TYR A 132 1.17 -5.82 8.41
C TYR A 132 0.50 -4.79 9.32
N GLY A 133 -0.75 -4.45 9.06
CA GLY A 133 -1.56 -3.58 9.90
C GLY A 133 -1.72 -4.14 11.32
N LEU A 134 -2.02 -5.44 11.46
CA LEU A 134 -2.11 -6.11 12.76
C LEU A 134 -0.77 -6.09 13.53
N CYS A 135 0.35 -6.33 12.84
CA CYS A 135 1.68 -6.23 13.44
C CYS A 135 2.00 -4.81 13.94
N LEU A 136 1.61 -3.77 13.21
CA LEU A 136 1.78 -2.38 13.62
C LEU A 136 0.84 -1.99 14.78
N ALA A 137 -0.38 -2.54 14.78
CA ALA A 137 -1.41 -2.27 15.78
C ALA A 137 -1.12 -2.92 17.14
N ASP A 138 -0.59 -4.13 17.14
CA ASP A 138 -0.26 -4.89 18.36
C ASP A 138 1.06 -5.68 18.21
N PRO A 139 2.20 -4.99 18.30
CA PRO A 139 3.51 -5.62 18.14
C PRO A 139 3.91 -6.53 19.29
N GLY A 140 3.16 -6.52 20.40
CA GLY A 140 3.35 -7.43 21.53
C GLY A 140 2.77 -8.82 21.32
N ASP A 141 1.98 -9.03 20.25
CA ASP A 141 1.35 -10.30 19.96
C ASP A 141 2.37 -11.36 19.52
N ALA A 142 2.54 -12.38 20.37
CA ALA A 142 3.51 -13.45 20.16
C ALA A 142 3.19 -14.31 18.92
N GLN A 143 1.90 -14.48 18.58
CA GLN A 143 1.50 -15.26 17.42
C GLN A 143 1.80 -14.51 16.13
N LEU A 144 1.51 -13.21 16.07
CA LEU A 144 1.87 -12.37 14.92
C LEU A 144 3.38 -12.33 14.72
N ARG A 145 4.15 -12.20 15.81
CA ARG A 145 5.62 -12.27 15.74
C ARG A 145 6.12 -13.61 15.21
N GLN A 146 5.57 -14.73 15.68
CA GLN A 146 5.95 -16.05 15.18
C GLN A 146 5.62 -16.21 13.69
N LEU A 147 4.44 -15.75 13.25
CA LEU A 147 4.03 -15.76 11.84
C LEU A 147 4.97 -14.89 11.00
N ALA A 148 5.30 -13.68 11.43
CA ALA A 148 6.18 -12.78 10.68
C ALA A 148 7.57 -13.39 10.45
N LEU A 149 8.17 -13.99 11.49
CA LEU A 149 9.46 -14.67 11.37
C LEU A 149 9.39 -15.85 10.40
N ARG A 150 8.37 -16.70 10.53
CA ARG A 150 8.16 -17.86 9.65
C ARG A 150 7.92 -17.44 8.20
N PHE A 151 7.10 -16.42 7.95
CA PHE A 151 6.80 -15.96 6.60
C PHE A 151 8.05 -15.42 5.92
N ALA A 152 8.86 -14.62 6.63
CA ALA A 152 10.16 -14.17 6.14
C ALA A 152 11.12 -15.34 5.85
N ASP A 153 11.13 -16.36 6.71
CA ASP A 153 12.00 -17.54 6.56
C ASP A 153 11.73 -18.37 5.31
N PHE A 154 10.58 -18.22 4.65
CA PHE A 154 10.37 -18.83 3.34
C PHE A 154 11.25 -18.24 2.23
N TYR A 155 11.76 -17.01 2.43
CA TYR A 155 12.48 -16.24 1.43
C TYR A 155 13.96 -16.01 1.77
N LEU A 156 14.39 -16.29 3.00
CA LEU A 156 15.81 -16.19 3.36
C LEU A 156 16.61 -17.39 2.80
N PRO A 157 17.96 -17.31 2.76
CA PRO A 157 18.80 -18.46 2.45
C PRO A 157 18.45 -19.68 3.32
N GLY A 158 18.16 -20.81 2.67
CA GLY A 158 17.68 -22.04 3.33
C GLY A 158 16.16 -22.20 3.29
N GLY A 159 15.41 -21.14 3.00
CA GLY A 159 13.99 -21.19 2.65
C GLY A 159 13.76 -21.74 1.23
N PRO A 160 12.53 -22.14 0.89
CA PRO A 160 12.23 -22.71 -0.40
C PRO A 160 12.14 -21.67 -1.53
N ASN A 161 11.96 -20.38 -1.31
CA ASN A 161 11.72 -19.46 -2.44
C ASN A 161 12.99 -18.86 -3.04
N TYR A 162 14.05 -18.70 -2.25
CA TYR A 162 15.25 -17.97 -2.64
C TYR A 162 16.44 -18.87 -2.93
N ASP A 163 17.08 -18.65 -4.09
CA ASP A 163 18.37 -19.23 -4.42
C ASP A 163 19.49 -18.23 -4.04
N PRO A 164 20.28 -18.50 -2.99
CA PRO A 164 21.34 -17.58 -2.57
C PRO A 164 22.57 -17.57 -3.50
N VAL A 165 22.72 -18.57 -4.40
CA VAL A 165 23.84 -18.64 -5.35
C VAL A 165 23.60 -17.68 -6.51
N HIS A 166 22.41 -17.74 -7.10
CA HIS A 166 22.04 -16.88 -8.23
C HIS A 166 21.28 -15.62 -7.81
N ARG A 167 20.95 -15.49 -6.52
CA ARG A 167 20.25 -14.35 -5.90
C ARG A 167 18.92 -14.07 -6.59
N VAL A 168 18.08 -15.10 -6.69
CA VAL A 168 16.77 -15.05 -7.34
C VAL A 168 15.68 -15.67 -6.48
N ILE A 169 14.49 -15.07 -6.48
CA ILE A 169 13.27 -15.79 -6.14
C ILE A 169 12.90 -16.66 -7.35
N ARG A 170 12.71 -17.97 -7.12
CA ARG A 170 12.84 -18.99 -8.17
C ARG A 170 11.68 -19.05 -9.17
N ALA A 171 10.52 -18.49 -8.85
CA ALA A 171 9.34 -18.54 -9.71
C ALA A 171 8.49 -17.27 -9.53
N PRO A 172 7.70 -16.88 -10.56
CA PRO A 172 6.73 -15.80 -10.44
C PRO A 172 5.62 -16.12 -9.42
N HIS A 173 5.17 -17.37 -9.36
CA HIS A 173 4.26 -17.84 -8.32
C HIS A 173 5.07 -18.58 -7.27
N ASN A 174 5.06 -18.08 -6.04
CA ASN A 174 5.90 -18.59 -4.96
C ASN A 174 5.21 -18.30 -3.61
N GLY A 175 5.57 -19.02 -2.54
CA GLY A 175 4.87 -18.91 -1.26
C GLY A 175 5.33 -19.96 -0.26
N SER A 176 4.48 -20.35 0.69
CA SER A 176 4.83 -21.36 1.71
C SER A 176 5.11 -22.74 1.12
N ALA A 177 4.58 -23.07 -0.05
CA ALA A 177 4.87 -24.33 -0.75
C ALA A 177 6.17 -24.28 -1.58
N GLY A 178 6.90 -23.17 -1.55
CA GLY A 178 8.06 -22.93 -2.42
C GLY A 178 7.68 -22.40 -3.81
N PRO A 179 8.61 -22.46 -4.79
CA PRO A 179 8.33 -22.04 -6.16
C PRO A 179 7.29 -22.96 -6.81
N ARG A 180 6.24 -22.35 -7.37
CA ARG A 180 5.20 -23.02 -8.15
C ARG A 180 5.38 -22.68 -9.63
N TRP A 181 5.95 -23.62 -10.38
CA TRP A 181 6.27 -23.43 -11.80
C TRP A 181 5.02 -23.19 -12.66
N GLY A 182 5.12 -22.30 -13.64
CA GLY A 182 4.02 -21.84 -14.48
C GLY A 182 2.99 -21.01 -13.72
N PHE A 183 1.80 -20.88 -14.31
CA PHE A 183 0.68 -20.08 -13.77
C PHE A 183 -0.45 -20.94 -13.20
N SER A 184 -0.45 -22.24 -13.52
CA SER A 184 -1.45 -23.20 -13.06
C SER A 184 -0.80 -24.55 -12.81
N ASP A 185 -1.40 -25.31 -11.89
CA ASP A 185 -1.07 -26.72 -11.66
C ASP A 185 -1.71 -27.63 -12.73
N GLU A 186 -2.69 -27.10 -13.47
CA GLU A 186 -3.32 -27.74 -14.61
C GLU A 186 -2.52 -27.55 -15.91
N ASP A 187 -3.03 -28.12 -17.01
CA ASP A 187 -2.48 -27.91 -18.34
C ASP A 187 -2.34 -26.42 -18.68
N ALA A 188 -1.21 -26.07 -19.29
CA ALA A 188 -0.93 -24.69 -19.68
C ALA A 188 -1.98 -24.19 -20.70
N TYR A 189 -2.68 -23.11 -20.36
CA TYR A 189 -3.77 -22.55 -21.14
C TYR A 189 -3.81 -21.04 -20.96
N PHE A 190 -4.00 -20.27 -22.04
CA PHE A 190 -4.32 -18.84 -21.95
C PHE A 190 -5.22 -18.43 -23.11
N PRO A 191 -6.30 -17.66 -22.88
CA PRO A 191 -6.68 -17.04 -21.61
C PRO A 191 -7.45 -17.99 -20.68
N TRP A 192 -7.10 -18.02 -19.39
CA TRP A 192 -7.84 -18.79 -18.39
C TRP A 192 -9.06 -18.04 -17.82
N SER A 193 -9.13 -16.72 -18.05
CA SER A 193 -10.27 -15.87 -17.69
C SER A 193 -10.50 -14.80 -18.75
N LEU A 194 -11.77 -14.50 -19.06
CA LEU A 194 -12.13 -13.40 -19.97
C LEU A 194 -11.90 -12.02 -19.34
N ALA A 195 -11.78 -11.94 -18.02
CA ALA A 195 -11.42 -10.71 -17.32
C ALA A 195 -10.04 -10.18 -17.74
N LEU A 196 -9.18 -11.03 -18.31
CA LEU A 196 -7.85 -10.66 -18.80
C LEU A 196 -7.87 -9.96 -20.17
N ARG A 197 -9.02 -9.93 -20.85
CA ARG A 197 -9.17 -9.34 -22.20
C ARG A 197 -8.65 -7.90 -22.30
N PRO A 198 -8.89 -6.98 -21.34
CA PRO A 198 -8.37 -5.61 -21.41
C PRO A 198 -6.84 -5.52 -21.43
N TYR A 199 -6.14 -6.52 -20.89
CA TYR A 199 -4.67 -6.54 -20.85
C TYR A 199 -4.04 -7.04 -22.15
N GLY A 200 -4.82 -7.66 -23.04
CA GLY A 200 -4.34 -8.16 -24.32
C GLY A 200 -3.42 -9.37 -24.20
N LEU A 201 -2.41 -9.44 -25.07
CA LEU A 201 -1.52 -10.60 -25.21
C LEU A 201 -0.25 -10.45 -24.33
N PRO A 202 0.06 -11.44 -23.46
CA PRO A 202 1.27 -11.43 -22.62
C PRO A 202 2.61 -11.55 -23.37
N LEU A 203 2.61 -12.23 -24.52
CA LEU A 203 3.76 -12.52 -25.37
C LEU A 203 3.57 -11.99 -26.79
N ASP A 204 4.61 -11.34 -27.30
CA ASP A 204 4.74 -10.96 -28.70
C ASP A 204 5.38 -12.07 -29.56
N GLY A 205 5.27 -11.91 -30.89
CA GLY A 205 6.03 -12.68 -31.87
C GLY A 205 5.55 -14.12 -32.05
N MET A 206 4.29 -14.41 -31.72
CA MET A 206 3.65 -15.70 -31.99
C MET A 206 2.95 -15.63 -33.37
N PRO A 207 3.45 -16.34 -34.41
CA PRO A 207 3.04 -16.11 -35.81
C PRO A 207 1.54 -16.26 -36.09
N ASP A 208 0.84 -17.07 -35.30
CA ASP A 208 -0.56 -17.46 -35.54
C ASP A 208 -1.55 -16.83 -34.54
N VAL A 209 -1.12 -15.84 -33.77
CA VAL A 209 -1.93 -15.19 -32.72
C VAL A 209 -1.69 -13.69 -32.73
N THR A 210 -2.73 -12.93 -33.06
CA THR A 210 -2.69 -11.46 -33.15
C THR A 210 -3.60 -10.76 -32.13
N SER A 211 -4.54 -11.49 -31.52
CA SER A 211 -5.42 -10.92 -30.49
C SER A 211 -5.81 -11.92 -29.40
N PHE A 212 -6.27 -11.38 -28.27
CA PHE A 212 -6.87 -12.15 -27.19
C PHE A 212 -8.08 -12.97 -27.66
N ASP A 213 -8.93 -12.38 -28.51
CA ASP A 213 -10.18 -13.01 -28.97
C ASP A 213 -9.91 -14.24 -29.86
N GLU A 214 -8.81 -14.23 -30.64
CA GLU A 214 -8.38 -15.41 -31.41
C GLU A 214 -7.98 -16.57 -30.51
N LEU A 215 -7.37 -16.30 -29.35
CA LEU A 215 -7.05 -17.31 -28.35
C LEU A 215 -8.32 -17.82 -27.67
N ALA A 216 -9.20 -16.92 -27.23
CA ALA A 216 -10.45 -17.28 -26.58
C ALA A 216 -11.35 -18.14 -27.47
N ALA A 217 -11.32 -17.92 -28.79
CA ALA A 217 -12.09 -18.70 -29.77
C ALA A 217 -11.48 -20.06 -30.14
N SER A 218 -10.22 -20.36 -29.75
CA SER A 218 -9.52 -21.57 -30.17
C SER A 218 -8.77 -22.25 -29.02
N PRO A 219 -9.32 -23.31 -28.41
CA PRO A 219 -8.67 -24.04 -27.32
C PRO A 219 -7.28 -24.61 -27.68
N GLU A 220 -7.06 -24.98 -28.95
CA GLU A 220 -5.76 -25.45 -29.41
C GLU A 220 -4.71 -24.34 -29.37
N ARG A 221 -5.04 -23.15 -29.93
CA ARG A 221 -4.17 -21.98 -29.89
C ARG A 221 -3.95 -21.52 -28.45
N ALA A 222 -4.99 -21.52 -27.63
CA ALA A 222 -4.90 -21.16 -26.22
C ALA A 222 -3.94 -22.07 -25.43
N ARG A 223 -3.95 -23.39 -25.69
CA ARG A 223 -2.98 -24.33 -25.10
C ARG A 223 -1.56 -24.11 -25.62
N ALA A 224 -1.39 -23.88 -26.92
CA ALA A 224 -0.08 -23.62 -27.51
C ALA A 224 0.54 -22.33 -26.94
N TYR A 225 -0.28 -21.28 -26.83
CA TYR A 225 0.12 -20.00 -26.25
C TYR A 225 0.41 -20.12 -24.75
N GLY A 226 -0.44 -20.82 -23.98
CA GLY A 226 -0.22 -21.08 -22.57
C GLY A 226 1.09 -21.85 -22.30
N ARG A 227 1.46 -22.81 -23.15
CA ARG A 227 2.77 -23.48 -23.07
C ARG A 227 3.92 -22.50 -23.30
N ALA A 228 3.83 -21.65 -24.32
CA ALA A 228 4.83 -20.62 -24.57
C ALA A 228 4.97 -19.65 -23.38
N MET A 229 3.86 -19.24 -22.76
CA MET A 229 3.89 -18.45 -21.52
C MET A 229 4.60 -19.21 -20.40
N ARG A 230 4.19 -20.45 -20.11
CA ARG A 230 4.84 -21.27 -19.08
C ARG A 230 6.35 -21.38 -19.29
N ASP A 231 6.80 -21.56 -20.53
CA ASP A 231 8.23 -21.70 -20.85
C ASP A 231 9.03 -20.41 -20.72
N ARG A 232 8.44 -19.26 -21.08
CA ARG A 232 9.13 -17.96 -21.14
C ARG A 232 9.06 -17.16 -19.84
N MET A 233 7.96 -17.28 -19.10
CA MET A 233 7.68 -16.45 -17.92
C MET A 233 7.26 -17.26 -16.69
N GLY A 234 7.09 -18.58 -16.79
CA GLY A 234 6.64 -19.44 -15.68
C GLY A 234 7.73 -19.90 -14.70
N ARG A 235 8.95 -19.37 -14.80
CA ARG A 235 10.11 -19.71 -13.95
C ARG A 235 11.11 -18.56 -13.93
N GLY A 236 11.91 -18.49 -12.87
CA GLY A 236 12.81 -17.37 -12.63
C GLY A 236 12.13 -16.27 -11.81
N ASP A 237 12.90 -15.21 -11.58
CA ASP A 237 12.52 -14.06 -10.78
C ASP A 237 11.78 -13.01 -11.63
N THR A 238 10.86 -12.31 -10.98
CA THR A 238 10.10 -11.20 -11.56
C THR A 238 10.18 -10.00 -10.63
N LEU A 239 10.28 -8.80 -11.18
CA LEU A 239 10.54 -7.58 -10.39
C LEU A 239 9.52 -7.33 -9.27
N VAL A 240 8.26 -7.78 -9.45
CA VAL A 240 7.22 -7.65 -8.43
C VAL A 240 7.53 -8.42 -7.15
N ASN A 241 8.39 -9.45 -7.20
CA ASN A 241 8.86 -10.18 -6.03
C ASN A 241 9.63 -9.29 -5.04
N LEU A 242 10.05 -8.07 -5.43
CA LEU A 242 10.55 -7.07 -4.48
C LEU A 242 9.56 -6.79 -3.33
N ALA A 243 8.25 -6.97 -3.54
CA ALA A 243 7.26 -6.84 -2.47
C ALA A 243 7.48 -7.87 -1.33
N ALA A 244 8.12 -9.02 -1.60
CA ALA A 244 8.49 -10.01 -0.58
C ALA A 244 9.41 -9.46 0.51
N THR A 245 10.16 -8.39 0.22
CA THR A 245 10.98 -7.69 1.21
C THR A 245 10.14 -7.18 2.39
N GLY A 246 8.84 -6.91 2.18
CA GLY A 246 7.91 -6.51 3.23
C GLY A 246 7.83 -7.53 4.37
N LEU A 247 7.88 -8.85 4.07
CA LEU A 247 7.87 -9.90 5.10
C LEU A 247 9.12 -9.83 5.99
N ALA A 248 10.30 -9.73 5.39
CA ALA A 248 11.56 -9.68 6.11
C ALA A 248 11.71 -8.36 6.89
N THR A 249 11.30 -7.22 6.31
CA THR A 249 11.25 -5.95 7.02
C THR A 249 10.31 -6.01 8.21
N ASN A 250 9.08 -6.51 8.04
CA ASN A 250 8.12 -6.67 9.13
C ASN A 250 8.66 -7.58 10.25
N ALA A 251 9.31 -8.69 9.89
CA ALA A 251 9.96 -9.59 10.84
C ALA A 251 11.11 -8.91 11.61
N HIS A 252 11.93 -8.08 10.94
CA HIS A 252 12.98 -7.31 11.59
C HIS A 252 12.41 -6.29 12.58
N LEU A 253 11.38 -5.53 12.16
CA LEU A 253 10.73 -4.51 12.98
C LEU A 253 10.06 -5.08 14.24
N LEU A 254 9.61 -6.35 14.22
CA LEU A 254 9.08 -7.10 15.38
C LEU A 254 10.18 -7.71 16.27
N GLY A 255 11.42 -7.20 16.19
CA GLY A 255 12.55 -7.70 16.97
C GLY A 255 13.10 -9.03 16.46
N GLY A 256 13.03 -9.25 15.14
CA GLY A 256 13.78 -10.29 14.46
C GLY A 256 15.29 -9.99 14.40
N GLY A 257 16.08 -10.98 14.00
CA GLY A 257 17.54 -10.82 13.88
C GLY A 257 17.98 -9.95 12.70
N GLN A 258 19.27 -9.58 12.69
CA GLN A 258 19.89 -8.78 11.63
C GLN A 258 19.81 -9.45 10.24
N ARG A 259 19.78 -10.79 10.18
CA ARG A 259 19.67 -11.58 8.93
C ARG A 259 18.52 -11.15 8.02
N TYR A 260 17.41 -10.66 8.57
CA TYR A 260 16.27 -10.22 7.77
C TYR A 260 16.58 -8.90 7.05
N ALA A 261 17.21 -7.94 7.74
CA ALA A 261 17.63 -6.69 7.15
C ALA A 261 18.75 -6.89 6.11
N ASP A 262 19.69 -7.80 6.39
CA ASP A 262 20.77 -8.14 5.46
C ASP A 262 20.21 -8.75 4.16
N TRP A 263 19.22 -9.64 4.25
CA TRP A 263 18.58 -10.21 3.07
C TRP A 263 17.79 -9.18 2.26
N VAL A 264 17.08 -8.25 2.91
CA VAL A 264 16.39 -7.15 2.21
C VAL A 264 17.38 -6.29 1.44
N ALA A 265 18.50 -5.92 2.07
CA ALA A 265 19.55 -5.12 1.43
C ALA A 265 20.19 -5.86 0.24
N GLU A 266 20.50 -7.16 0.40
CA GLU A 266 21.03 -8.00 -0.67
C GLU A 266 20.05 -8.09 -1.84
N TYR A 267 18.80 -8.46 -1.56
CA TYR A 267 17.83 -8.74 -2.62
C TYR A 267 17.42 -7.49 -3.40
N ALA A 268 17.19 -6.36 -2.72
CA ALA A 268 16.97 -5.08 -3.39
C ALA A 268 18.23 -4.63 -4.17
N GLY A 269 19.42 -4.86 -3.59
CA GLY A 269 20.70 -4.52 -4.23
C GLY A 269 20.93 -5.29 -5.53
N VAL A 270 20.50 -6.55 -5.60
CA VAL A 270 20.58 -7.37 -6.80
C VAL A 270 19.77 -6.76 -7.96
N TRP A 271 18.61 -6.16 -7.68
CA TRP A 271 17.84 -5.47 -8.72
C TRP A 271 18.50 -4.15 -9.17
N LEU A 272 19.19 -3.43 -8.27
CA LEU A 272 20.04 -2.30 -8.66
C LEU A 272 21.22 -2.74 -9.54
N GLU A 273 21.87 -3.87 -9.20
CA GLU A 273 22.93 -4.45 -10.03
C GLU A 273 22.40 -4.82 -11.42
N ARG A 274 21.18 -5.37 -11.52
CA ARG A 274 20.53 -5.69 -12.80
C ARG A 274 20.17 -4.44 -13.60
N LEU A 275 19.78 -3.35 -12.93
CA LEU A 275 19.55 -2.04 -13.54
C LEU A 275 20.86 -1.42 -14.06
N ALA A 276 22.00 -1.66 -13.42
CA ALA A 276 23.27 -1.05 -13.80
C ALA A 276 23.60 -1.27 -15.29
N GLY A 277 23.89 -0.16 -15.99
CA GLY A 277 24.15 -0.17 -17.43
C GLY A 277 22.91 -0.32 -18.32
N ARG A 278 21.70 -0.16 -17.76
CA ARG A 278 20.42 -0.12 -18.51
C ARG A 278 19.71 1.19 -18.25
N ASP A 279 18.89 1.58 -19.20
CA ASP A 279 18.06 2.78 -19.08
C ASP A 279 16.86 2.56 -18.15
N VAL A 280 16.36 1.32 -18.09
CA VAL A 280 15.16 0.94 -17.34
C VAL A 280 15.39 -0.36 -16.58
N VAL A 281 14.84 -0.43 -15.37
CA VAL A 281 14.91 -1.61 -14.52
C VAL A 281 14.30 -2.81 -15.25
N PRO A 282 15.03 -3.94 -15.38
CA PRO A 282 14.48 -5.13 -16.00
C PRO A 282 13.36 -5.72 -15.13
N ASP A 283 12.38 -6.37 -15.75
CA ASP A 283 11.26 -6.98 -15.03
C ASP A 283 11.43 -8.48 -14.74
N ASN A 284 12.53 -9.08 -15.21
CA ASN A 284 12.76 -10.52 -15.13
C ASN A 284 14.25 -10.89 -14.99
N ALA A 285 14.49 -12.04 -14.36
CA ALA A 285 15.76 -12.75 -14.39
C ALA A 285 15.53 -14.27 -14.38
N GLY A 286 16.26 -15.03 -15.19
CA GLY A 286 16.16 -16.49 -15.18
C GLY A 286 16.77 -17.12 -13.93
N LEU A 287 16.72 -18.45 -13.85
CA LEU A 287 17.24 -19.19 -12.68
C LEU A 287 18.75 -19.03 -12.49
N SER A 288 19.49 -18.66 -13.54
CA SER A 288 20.92 -18.33 -13.43
C SER A 288 21.19 -16.89 -12.94
N GLY A 289 20.14 -16.10 -12.69
CA GLY A 289 20.23 -14.67 -12.37
C GLY A 289 20.39 -13.75 -13.59
N GLN A 290 20.50 -14.33 -14.80
CA GLN A 290 20.63 -13.57 -16.04
C GLN A 290 19.28 -12.94 -16.47
N VAL A 291 19.29 -11.63 -16.71
CA VAL A 291 18.15 -10.91 -17.27
C VAL A 291 17.81 -11.43 -18.66
N GLY A 292 16.53 -11.74 -18.91
CA GLY A 292 16.04 -12.17 -20.22
C GLY A 292 16.36 -13.61 -20.61
N GLU A 293 16.86 -14.45 -19.68
CA GLU A 293 17.30 -15.83 -19.96
C GLU A 293 16.24 -16.65 -20.73
N TYR A 294 14.97 -16.53 -20.36
CA TYR A 294 13.86 -17.24 -20.99
C TYR A 294 13.05 -16.38 -21.97
N LEU A 295 13.47 -15.13 -22.20
CA LEU A 295 12.79 -14.14 -23.04
C LEU A 295 13.67 -13.68 -24.21
N ALA A 296 14.64 -14.52 -24.61
CA ALA A 296 15.60 -14.26 -25.69
C ALA A 296 16.39 -12.95 -25.49
N GLY A 297 16.82 -12.69 -24.26
CA GLY A 297 17.62 -11.52 -23.88
C GLY A 297 16.82 -10.23 -23.65
N ARG A 298 15.48 -10.25 -23.76
CA ARG A 298 14.65 -9.09 -23.45
C ARG A 298 14.69 -8.78 -21.95
N TRP A 299 14.88 -7.50 -21.62
CA TRP A 299 14.82 -7.00 -20.24
C TRP A 299 13.38 -6.86 -19.71
N TYR A 300 12.38 -6.97 -20.60
CA TYR A 300 10.95 -6.95 -20.31
C TYR A 300 10.28 -8.29 -20.63
N GLY A 301 9.05 -8.48 -20.13
CA GLY A 301 8.18 -9.62 -20.44
C GLY A 301 7.99 -10.59 -19.28
N GLY A 302 8.49 -10.27 -18.09
CA GLY A 302 8.18 -10.99 -16.85
C GLY A 302 6.71 -10.89 -16.47
N HIS A 303 6.22 -11.85 -15.67
CA HIS A 303 4.87 -11.83 -15.13
C HIS A 303 4.67 -10.60 -14.22
N TYR A 304 3.58 -9.85 -14.43
CA TYR A 304 3.35 -8.54 -13.81
C TYR A 304 4.50 -7.53 -14.05
N GLY A 305 5.22 -7.71 -15.16
CA GLY A 305 6.29 -6.82 -15.62
C GLY A 305 5.77 -5.72 -16.56
N TRP A 306 6.69 -5.16 -17.35
CA TRP A 306 6.43 -4.05 -18.26
C TRP A 306 5.44 -4.37 -19.38
N SER A 307 5.34 -5.63 -19.81
CA SER A 307 4.48 -6.00 -20.94
C SER A 307 3.05 -6.34 -20.53
N TRP A 308 2.86 -7.00 -19.38
CA TRP A 308 1.56 -7.57 -19.00
C TRP A 308 1.49 -7.94 -17.50
N PRO A 309 0.33 -7.79 -16.84
CA PRO A 309 -0.89 -7.16 -17.34
C PRO A 309 -0.88 -5.63 -17.18
N HIS A 310 -0.17 -5.09 -16.18
CA HIS A 310 -0.33 -3.69 -15.75
C HIS A 310 0.86 -2.77 -16.03
N GLY A 311 2.06 -3.30 -16.30
CA GLY A 311 3.24 -2.49 -16.54
C GLY A 311 3.62 -1.61 -15.36
N LEU A 312 3.63 -0.28 -15.56
CA LEU A 312 4.05 0.72 -14.59
C LEU A 312 3.41 0.51 -13.22
N SER A 313 2.12 0.15 -13.13
CA SER A 313 1.47 0.00 -11.82
C SER A 313 2.11 -1.12 -10.97
N SER A 314 2.41 -2.27 -11.58
CA SER A 314 3.07 -3.37 -10.87
C SER A 314 4.55 -3.12 -10.63
N VAL A 315 5.24 -2.56 -11.63
CA VAL A 315 6.67 -2.25 -11.54
C VAL A 315 6.95 -1.16 -10.50
N ALA A 316 6.17 -0.08 -10.51
CA ALA A 316 6.32 1.01 -9.54
C ALA A 316 5.99 0.56 -8.12
N SER A 317 4.91 -0.22 -7.93
CA SER A 317 4.58 -0.80 -6.62
C SER A 317 5.74 -1.64 -6.07
N GLY A 318 6.23 -2.64 -6.83
CA GLY A 318 7.30 -3.52 -6.37
C GLY A 318 8.60 -2.77 -6.06
N THR A 319 9.00 -1.85 -6.94
CA THR A 319 10.25 -1.06 -6.77
C THR A 319 10.17 -0.05 -5.62
N LEU A 320 9.01 0.59 -5.39
CA LEU A 320 8.78 1.44 -4.22
C LEU A 320 8.84 0.63 -2.93
N VAL A 321 8.14 -0.50 -2.85
CA VAL A 321 8.15 -1.35 -1.65
C VAL A 321 9.57 -1.84 -1.35
N GLY A 322 10.25 -2.43 -2.34
CA GLY A 322 11.62 -2.92 -2.17
C GLY A 322 12.62 -1.82 -1.82
N GLY A 323 12.58 -0.71 -2.54
CA GLY A 323 13.47 0.44 -2.32
C GLY A 323 13.28 1.08 -0.95
N SER A 324 12.02 1.35 -0.55
CA SER A 324 11.70 1.92 0.76
C SER A 324 12.05 0.99 1.91
N ASN A 325 11.83 -0.32 1.77
CA ASN A 325 12.22 -1.30 2.77
C ASN A 325 13.74 -1.33 2.98
N ALA A 326 14.52 -1.40 1.89
CA ALA A 326 15.97 -1.40 1.98
C ALA A 326 16.52 -0.09 2.56
N THR A 327 16.03 1.08 2.11
CA THR A 327 16.42 2.37 2.69
C THR A 327 16.03 2.50 4.16
N LEU A 328 14.86 2.00 4.58
CA LEU A 328 14.43 2.03 5.98
C LEU A 328 15.42 1.27 6.89
N LEU A 329 15.86 0.09 6.46
CA LEU A 329 16.69 -0.79 7.28
C LEU A 329 18.18 -0.47 7.23
N THR A 330 18.67 0.10 6.12
CA THR A 330 20.10 0.38 5.92
C THR A 330 20.47 1.85 6.12
N GLY A 331 19.51 2.77 5.95
CA GLY A 331 19.76 4.19 5.83
C GLY A 331 20.33 4.62 4.48
N ASP A 332 20.59 3.69 3.55
CA ASP A 332 21.12 4.01 2.23
C ASP A 332 20.00 4.46 1.28
N THR A 333 20.05 5.71 0.86
CA THR A 333 19.05 6.29 -0.05
C THR A 333 19.24 5.89 -1.51
N ALA A 334 20.34 5.24 -1.87
CA ALA A 334 20.57 4.74 -3.24
C ALA A 334 19.54 3.66 -3.63
N PHE A 335 18.98 2.92 -2.67
CA PHE A 335 17.90 1.98 -2.94
C PHE A 335 16.63 2.63 -3.50
N LEU A 336 16.41 3.92 -3.25
CA LEU A 336 15.28 4.65 -3.84
C LEU A 336 15.45 4.86 -5.36
N ASP A 337 16.63 4.64 -5.92
CA ASP A 337 16.84 4.71 -7.37
C ASP A 337 16.09 3.58 -8.10
N LEU A 338 15.79 2.46 -7.42
CA LEU A 338 14.87 1.44 -7.94
C LEU A 338 13.49 2.02 -8.26
N ALA A 339 12.99 2.90 -7.40
CA ALA A 339 11.68 3.53 -7.55
C ALA A 339 11.73 4.75 -8.49
N ARG A 340 12.82 5.53 -8.47
CA ARG A 340 12.99 6.68 -9.37
C ARG A 340 13.05 6.25 -10.83
N ASN A 341 13.82 5.19 -11.13
CA ASN A 341 14.08 4.75 -12.49
C ASN A 341 12.80 4.48 -13.33
N PRO A 342 11.83 3.66 -12.88
CA PRO A 342 10.62 3.41 -13.67
C PRO A 342 9.76 4.67 -13.84
N LEU A 343 9.70 5.56 -12.84
CA LEU A 343 8.97 6.83 -12.94
C LEU A 343 9.63 7.78 -13.95
N ASP A 344 10.95 7.90 -13.93
CA ASP A 344 11.71 8.71 -14.89
C ASP A 344 11.60 8.16 -16.30
N ALA A 345 11.65 6.84 -16.46
CA ALA A 345 11.56 6.17 -17.75
C ALA A 345 10.26 6.50 -18.47
N VAL A 346 9.13 6.48 -17.77
CA VAL A 346 7.82 6.78 -18.35
C VAL A 346 7.58 8.29 -18.48
N LEU A 347 8.05 9.11 -17.53
CA LEU A 347 7.96 10.58 -17.61
C LEU A 347 8.79 11.14 -18.77
N GLY A 348 9.97 10.58 -19.04
CA GLY A 348 10.80 10.94 -20.19
C GLY A 348 10.17 10.60 -21.54
N ARG A 349 9.04 9.89 -21.54
CA ARG A 349 8.23 9.49 -22.70
C ARG A 349 6.80 10.02 -22.62
N ALA A 350 6.55 10.94 -21.70
CA ALA A 350 5.23 11.53 -21.52
C ALA A 350 4.83 12.34 -22.76
N GLU A 351 3.56 12.30 -23.11
CA GLU A 351 3.00 13.00 -24.25
C GLU A 351 1.70 13.70 -23.86
N GLN A 352 1.45 14.87 -24.45
CA GLN A 352 0.14 15.51 -24.40
C GLN A 352 -0.81 14.74 -25.31
N ARG A 353 -1.91 14.19 -24.79
CA ARG A 353 -2.87 13.32 -25.51
C ARG A 353 -4.32 13.67 -25.20
N GLY A 354 -5.22 13.46 -26.15
CA GLY A 354 -6.66 13.60 -25.95
C GLY A 354 -7.21 12.51 -25.03
N ALA A 355 -8.35 12.79 -24.38
CA ALA A 355 -9.01 11.81 -23.50
C ALA A 355 -9.44 10.53 -24.24
N ASP A 356 -9.75 10.65 -25.54
CA ASP A 356 -10.09 9.54 -26.45
C ASP A 356 -8.87 8.73 -26.91
N GLU A 357 -7.65 9.28 -26.76
CA GLU A 357 -6.38 8.60 -27.04
C GLU A 357 -5.87 7.78 -25.84
N ARG A 358 -6.67 7.66 -24.77
CA ARG A 358 -6.34 6.90 -23.55
C ARG A 358 -6.26 5.40 -23.82
N GLY A 359 -5.25 4.78 -23.23
CA GLY A 359 -5.02 3.35 -23.20
C GLY A 359 -6.06 2.54 -22.41
N THR A 360 -5.85 1.23 -22.39
CA THR A 360 -6.73 0.21 -21.80
C THR A 360 -6.74 0.23 -20.27
N LEU A 361 -5.69 0.74 -19.62
CA LEU A 361 -5.54 0.76 -18.15
C LEU A 361 -6.06 2.05 -17.47
N GLY A 362 -6.93 2.79 -18.15
CA GLY A 362 -7.25 4.17 -17.80
C GLY A 362 -8.59 4.44 -17.11
N GLY A 363 -9.46 3.43 -16.93
CA GLY A 363 -10.86 3.64 -16.50
C GLY A 363 -11.01 4.44 -15.20
N ARG A 364 -10.12 4.23 -14.22
CA ARG A 364 -10.13 4.99 -12.95
C ARG A 364 -9.97 6.51 -13.12
N TRP A 365 -9.45 6.96 -14.27
CA TRP A 365 -9.23 8.38 -14.57
C TRP A 365 -10.42 9.05 -15.26
N ASP A 366 -11.52 8.33 -15.48
CA ASP A 366 -12.75 8.91 -16.06
C ASP A 366 -13.16 10.25 -15.40
N PRO A 367 -13.16 10.40 -14.05
CA PRO A 367 -13.51 11.67 -13.42
C PRO A 367 -12.56 12.82 -13.80
N HIS A 368 -11.26 12.54 -13.87
CA HIS A 368 -10.23 13.55 -14.17
C HIS A 368 -10.32 13.98 -15.65
N LEU A 369 -10.44 13.01 -16.55
CA LEU A 369 -10.51 13.26 -17.98
C LEU A 369 -11.81 13.97 -18.37
N ALA A 370 -12.91 13.69 -17.68
CA ALA A 370 -14.17 14.43 -17.85
C ALA A 370 -14.07 15.89 -17.36
N ALA A 371 -13.16 16.19 -16.44
CA ALA A 371 -12.92 17.52 -15.87
C ALA A 371 -11.82 18.31 -16.60
N MET A 372 -11.32 17.82 -17.74
CA MET A 372 -10.29 18.50 -18.51
C MET A 372 -10.74 19.89 -18.98
N THR A 373 -9.83 20.85 -18.87
CA THR A 373 -10.00 22.26 -19.26
C THR A 373 -9.35 22.59 -20.61
N ALA A 374 -8.68 21.61 -21.22
CA ALA A 374 -8.05 21.68 -22.53
C ALA A 374 -8.23 20.35 -23.27
N ASP A 375 -8.03 20.35 -24.59
CA ASP A 375 -8.24 19.16 -25.44
C ASP A 375 -7.23 18.04 -25.20
N ARG A 376 -6.08 18.33 -24.58
CA ARG A 376 -4.99 17.39 -24.34
C ARG A 376 -4.52 17.46 -22.89
N THR A 377 -4.01 16.36 -22.36
CA THR A 377 -3.39 16.25 -21.04
C THR A 377 -2.17 15.34 -21.08
N LEU A 378 -1.24 15.55 -20.15
CA LEU A 378 -0.06 14.70 -20.04
C LEU A 378 -0.46 13.26 -19.71
N MET A 379 -0.03 12.32 -20.54
CA MET A 379 -0.15 10.89 -20.33
C MET A 379 1.22 10.23 -20.50
N VAL A 380 1.45 9.14 -19.77
CA VAL A 380 2.70 8.36 -19.83
C VAL A 380 2.40 6.95 -20.33
N PRO A 381 3.32 6.30 -21.06
CA PRO A 381 3.12 4.91 -21.44
C PRO A 381 3.10 4.03 -20.19
N GLN A 382 2.11 3.14 -20.09
CA GLN A 382 2.04 2.20 -18.97
C GLN A 382 2.84 0.93 -19.23
N ARG A 383 3.00 0.55 -20.50
CA ARG A 383 3.55 -0.76 -20.88
C ARG A 383 4.61 -0.68 -21.97
N HIS A 384 5.42 -1.73 -22.08
CA HIS A 384 6.46 -1.88 -23.09
C HIS A 384 6.46 -3.28 -23.68
N ASN A 385 6.58 -3.39 -25.01
CA ASN A 385 6.70 -4.65 -25.72
C ASN A 385 7.63 -4.52 -26.95
N ASP A 386 7.64 -5.49 -27.88
CA ASP A 386 8.50 -5.47 -29.06
C ASP A 386 8.21 -4.29 -30.02
N SER A 387 7.03 -3.66 -29.89
CA SER A 387 6.66 -2.45 -30.64
C SER A 387 7.07 -1.15 -29.94
N GLY A 388 7.67 -1.23 -28.75
CA GLY A 388 8.08 -0.10 -27.93
C GLY A 388 7.11 0.21 -26.79
N TRP A 389 7.09 1.48 -26.36
CA TRP A 389 6.24 1.97 -25.28
C TRP A 389 4.81 2.22 -25.78
N PHE A 390 3.81 1.73 -25.05
CA PHE A 390 2.41 1.81 -25.44
C PHE A 390 1.48 1.95 -24.22
N ASP A 391 0.17 1.95 -24.50
CA ASP A 391 -0.89 2.00 -23.49
C ASP A 391 -0.84 3.29 -22.65
N PHE A 392 -0.84 4.44 -23.32
CA PHE A 392 -0.67 5.74 -22.67
C PHE A 392 -1.90 6.11 -21.83
N THR A 393 -1.69 6.46 -20.57
CA THR A 393 -2.75 6.97 -19.67
C THR A 393 -2.17 7.93 -18.64
N VAL A 394 -3.02 8.50 -17.80
CA VAL A 394 -2.60 9.35 -16.67
C VAL A 394 -1.74 8.54 -15.71
N MET A 395 -0.59 9.11 -15.35
CA MET A 395 0.31 8.52 -14.36
C MET A 395 -0.34 8.56 -12.97
N PRO A 396 -0.54 7.42 -12.29
CA PRO A 396 -0.97 7.42 -10.89
C PRO A 396 -0.07 8.25 -9.99
N GLY A 397 -0.66 9.30 -9.40
CA GLY A 397 -0.01 10.21 -8.45
C GLY A 397 0.50 9.49 -7.19
N GLN A 398 -0.11 8.36 -6.82
CA GLN A 398 0.29 7.58 -5.64
C GLN A 398 1.78 7.20 -5.64
N PHE A 399 2.38 6.94 -6.81
CA PHE A 399 3.78 6.52 -6.90
C PHE A 399 4.77 7.67 -6.67
N PRO A 400 4.76 8.78 -7.45
CA PRO A 400 5.66 9.89 -7.22
C PRO A 400 5.41 10.59 -5.88
N LEU A 401 4.15 10.66 -5.41
CA LEU A 401 3.87 11.22 -4.08
C LEU A 401 4.39 10.32 -2.95
N SER A 402 4.24 9.00 -3.03
CA SER A 402 4.80 8.09 -2.02
C SER A 402 6.33 8.16 -2.00
N LEU A 403 6.96 8.25 -3.17
CA LEU A 403 8.41 8.42 -3.30
C LEU A 403 8.88 9.73 -2.64
N TRP A 404 8.31 10.87 -3.04
CA TRP A 404 8.63 12.17 -2.45
C TRP A 404 8.32 12.18 -0.95
N HIS A 405 7.20 11.56 -0.56
CA HIS A 405 6.79 11.51 0.83
C HIS A 405 7.86 10.82 1.68
N PHE A 406 8.34 9.68 1.19
CA PHE A 406 9.38 8.91 1.84
C PHE A 406 10.74 9.64 1.79
N SER A 407 11.20 10.07 0.61
CA SER A 407 12.56 10.57 0.42
C SER A 407 12.80 11.99 0.92
N ARG A 408 11.78 12.85 0.83
CA ARG A 408 11.87 14.33 0.95
C ARG A 408 12.87 14.98 0.00
N ALA A 409 13.31 14.29 -1.05
CA ALA A 409 14.26 14.85 -2.01
C ALA A 409 13.56 15.81 -2.97
N GLU A 410 14.27 16.89 -3.32
CA GLU A 410 13.76 17.90 -4.26
C GLU A 410 13.50 17.31 -5.65
N ALA A 411 14.38 16.47 -6.17
CA ALA A 411 14.18 15.78 -7.45
C ALA A 411 12.90 14.93 -7.47
N ASP A 412 12.53 14.33 -6.33
CA ASP A 412 11.29 13.54 -6.23
C ASP A 412 10.05 14.45 -6.20
N ARG A 413 10.19 15.68 -5.66
CA ARG A 413 9.17 16.74 -5.75
C ARG A 413 9.00 17.24 -7.19
N GLU A 414 10.10 17.44 -7.92
CA GLU A 414 10.09 17.93 -9.31
C GLU A 414 9.25 17.02 -10.23
N ARG A 415 9.26 15.70 -10.02
CA ARG A 415 8.40 14.76 -10.77
C ARG A 415 6.91 15.06 -10.61
N ILE A 416 6.49 15.41 -9.39
CA ILE A 416 5.11 15.81 -9.10
C ILE A 416 4.79 17.13 -9.80
N GLU A 417 5.72 18.09 -9.79
CA GLU A 417 5.53 19.38 -10.45
C GLU A 417 5.45 19.24 -11.99
N VAL A 418 6.18 18.29 -12.59
CA VAL A 418 6.04 17.95 -14.02
C VAL A 418 4.64 17.43 -14.32
N LEU A 419 4.12 16.50 -13.50
CA LEU A 419 2.74 16.01 -13.65
C LEU A 419 1.73 17.16 -13.49
N ARG A 420 1.87 17.95 -12.43
CA ARG A 420 1.00 19.09 -12.14
C ARG A 420 0.96 20.11 -13.28
N ALA A 421 2.11 20.44 -13.85
CA ALA A 421 2.19 21.40 -14.96
C ALA A 421 1.65 20.84 -16.28
N GLY A 422 1.72 19.52 -16.47
CA GLY A 422 1.26 18.85 -17.69
C GLY A 422 -0.20 18.38 -17.66
N SER A 423 -0.80 18.29 -16.47
CA SER A 423 -2.21 17.94 -16.28
C SER A 423 -3.13 19.12 -16.55
N HIS A 424 -4.21 18.89 -17.26
CA HIS A 424 -5.17 19.93 -17.66
C HIS A 424 -6.51 19.86 -16.92
N TRP A 425 -6.49 19.59 -15.61
CA TRP A 425 -7.65 19.63 -14.70
C TRP A 425 -7.28 20.36 -13.39
N ASP A 426 -8.29 20.65 -12.55
CA ASP A 426 -8.08 21.31 -11.25
C ASP A 426 -7.47 20.33 -10.22
N TRP A 427 -6.18 20.47 -9.95
CA TRP A 427 -5.46 19.68 -8.93
C TRP A 427 -5.96 19.95 -7.50
N THR A 428 -6.77 20.99 -7.26
CA THR A 428 -7.37 21.23 -5.94
C THR A 428 -8.71 20.52 -5.77
N ALA A 429 -9.25 19.88 -6.82
CA ALA A 429 -10.55 19.23 -6.78
C ALA A 429 -10.54 17.98 -5.90
N VAL A 430 -11.62 17.79 -5.14
CA VAL A 430 -11.87 16.58 -4.37
C VAL A 430 -13.09 15.91 -4.97
N HIS A 431 -12.94 14.68 -5.46
CA HIS A 431 -14.02 13.90 -6.05
C HIS A 431 -14.56 12.90 -5.02
N THR A 432 -15.87 12.67 -4.99
CA THR A 432 -16.39 11.54 -4.21
C THR A 432 -16.13 10.26 -4.99
N GLN A 433 -15.10 9.53 -4.57
CA GLN A 433 -14.71 8.26 -5.18
C GLN A 433 -14.05 7.34 -4.15
N ARG A 434 -14.08 6.04 -4.44
CA ARG A 434 -13.29 5.00 -3.79
C ARG A 434 -12.89 3.98 -4.85
N ILE A 435 -11.59 3.88 -5.13
CA ILE A 435 -11.02 2.82 -5.98
C ILE A 435 -10.53 1.64 -5.13
N LYS A 436 -10.09 0.55 -5.76
CA LYS A 436 -9.55 -0.66 -5.09
C LYS A 436 -8.52 -0.30 -4.01
N ASP A 437 -7.55 0.53 -4.38
CA ASP A 437 -6.43 0.95 -3.53
C ASP A 437 -6.84 1.88 -2.36
N GLU A 438 -8.10 2.33 -2.30
CA GLU A 438 -8.55 3.37 -1.36
C GLU A 438 -7.68 4.64 -1.44
N ALA A 439 -7.42 5.08 -2.67
CA ALA A 439 -6.58 6.22 -2.97
C ALA A 439 -7.26 7.14 -4.00
N GLY A 440 -6.54 8.13 -4.52
CA GLY A 440 -7.00 9.00 -5.61
C GLY A 440 -7.19 10.46 -5.21
N HIS A 441 -6.76 10.86 -4.01
CA HIS A 441 -6.75 12.26 -3.56
C HIS A 441 -5.35 12.82 -3.33
N GLU A 442 -4.34 12.23 -3.99
CA GLU A 442 -2.95 12.67 -3.92
C GLU A 442 -2.78 14.13 -4.35
N GLU A 443 -3.35 14.51 -5.49
CA GLU A 443 -3.24 15.85 -6.08
C GLU A 443 -3.79 16.95 -5.14
N PRO A 444 -5.05 16.88 -4.67
CA PRO A 444 -5.59 17.92 -3.79
C PRO A 444 -4.92 17.95 -2.42
N TRP A 445 -4.45 16.80 -1.91
CA TRP A 445 -3.66 16.75 -0.68
C TRP A 445 -2.28 17.40 -0.86
N TYR A 446 -1.61 17.16 -1.99
CA TYR A 446 -0.34 17.82 -2.32
C TYR A 446 -0.51 19.33 -2.38
N GLU A 447 -1.55 19.84 -3.07
CA GLU A 447 -1.85 21.27 -3.11
C GLU A 447 -2.11 21.85 -1.72
N PHE A 448 -2.71 21.07 -0.81
CA PHE A 448 -2.94 21.48 0.58
C PHE A 448 -1.63 21.65 1.34
N LEU A 449 -0.72 20.67 1.25
CA LEU A 449 0.63 20.76 1.84
C LEU A 449 1.45 21.91 1.25
N GLN A 450 1.20 22.29 -0.01
CA GLN A 450 1.82 23.47 -0.63
C GLN A 450 1.13 24.81 -0.26
N GLY A 451 0.06 24.79 0.54
CA GLY A 451 -0.69 25.98 0.95
C GLY A 451 -1.60 26.55 -0.14
N ARG A 452 -1.85 25.80 -1.22
CA ARG A 452 -2.67 26.21 -2.38
C ARG A 452 -4.10 25.65 -2.33
N ASN A 453 -4.41 24.84 -1.33
CA ASN A 453 -5.73 24.21 -1.16
C ASN A 453 -6.22 24.24 0.31
N PRO A 454 -6.46 25.42 0.90
CA PRO A 454 -6.77 25.54 2.33
C PRO A 454 -8.06 24.84 2.77
N ASP A 455 -9.05 24.74 1.88
CA ASP A 455 -10.34 24.08 2.18
C ASP A 455 -10.30 22.55 1.99
N PHE A 456 -9.14 21.99 1.63
CA PHE A 456 -8.98 20.54 1.43
C PHE A 456 -9.46 19.69 2.61
N PRO A 457 -9.10 19.98 3.89
CA PRO A 457 -9.44 19.09 4.99
C PRO A 457 -10.94 18.86 5.12
N GLU A 458 -11.74 19.92 4.99
CA GLU A 458 -13.20 19.80 5.06
C GLU A 458 -13.79 19.09 3.85
N ARG A 459 -13.30 19.39 2.64
CA ARG A 459 -13.79 18.75 1.41
C ARG A 459 -13.46 17.27 1.39
N MET A 460 -12.24 16.89 1.79
CA MET A 460 -11.80 15.50 1.86
C MET A 460 -12.60 14.70 2.89
N LEU A 461 -12.82 15.26 4.09
CA LEU A 461 -13.63 14.57 5.12
C LEU A 461 -15.09 14.40 4.70
N ARG A 462 -15.68 15.38 4.00
CA ARG A 462 -17.03 15.24 3.43
C ARG A 462 -17.08 14.18 2.34
N SER A 463 -16.05 14.11 1.49
CA SER A 463 -15.91 13.06 0.47
C SER A 463 -15.85 11.68 1.14
N ALA A 464 -15.01 11.49 2.15
CA ALA A 464 -14.90 10.23 2.87
C ALA A 464 -16.20 9.83 3.60
N LEU A 465 -16.91 10.79 4.22
CA LEU A 465 -18.22 10.55 4.81
C LEU A 465 -19.24 10.09 3.76
N ALA A 466 -19.28 10.74 2.59
CA ALA A 466 -20.16 10.37 1.49
C ALA A 466 -19.82 8.98 0.94
N SER A 467 -18.55 8.70 0.65
CA SER A 467 -18.11 7.37 0.20
C SER A 467 -18.43 6.26 1.21
N CYS A 468 -18.30 6.52 2.52
CA CYS A 468 -18.68 5.56 3.56
C CYS A 468 -20.20 5.30 3.56
N GLN A 469 -21.00 6.35 3.40
CA GLN A 469 -22.46 6.23 3.28
C GLN A 469 -22.86 5.47 2.01
N GLU A 470 -22.22 5.72 0.87
CA GLU A 470 -22.45 4.97 -0.37
C GLU A 470 -22.15 3.47 -0.20
N ARG A 471 -21.14 3.10 0.60
CA ARG A 471 -20.89 1.70 0.94
C ARG A 471 -21.99 1.12 1.82
N LEU A 472 -22.46 1.85 2.83
CA LEU A 472 -23.59 1.41 3.65
C LEU A 472 -24.87 1.20 2.81
N ASP A 473 -25.14 2.10 1.87
CA ASP A 473 -26.29 1.98 0.97
C ASP A 473 -26.12 0.79 0.02
N ALA A 474 -24.90 0.55 -0.49
CA ALA A 474 -24.58 -0.63 -1.29
C ALA A 474 -24.76 -1.94 -0.50
N ILE A 475 -24.31 -1.99 0.76
CA ILE A 475 -24.52 -3.14 1.65
C ILE A 475 -26.01 -3.39 1.91
N ALA A 476 -26.79 -2.32 2.12
CA ALA A 476 -28.22 -2.41 2.34
C ALA A 476 -28.99 -2.88 1.11
N GLY A 477 -28.56 -2.47 -0.08
CA GLY A 477 -29.14 -2.83 -1.38
C GLY A 477 -28.56 -4.08 -2.03
N ASP A 478 -27.60 -4.73 -1.38
CA ASP A 478 -26.87 -5.85 -1.95
C ASP A 478 -27.79 -7.09 -2.16
N PRO A 479 -27.91 -7.58 -3.41
CA PRO A 479 -28.77 -8.71 -3.73
C PRO A 479 -28.15 -10.08 -3.41
N VAL A 480 -26.86 -10.14 -3.09
CA VAL A 480 -26.21 -11.42 -2.74
C VAL A 480 -26.85 -11.97 -1.48
N ASP A 481 -27.24 -13.25 -1.52
CA ASP A 481 -27.84 -13.94 -0.38
C ASP A 481 -26.80 -14.02 0.76
N PRO A 482 -27.01 -13.35 1.90
CA PRO A 482 -26.04 -13.33 3.00
C PRO A 482 -25.92 -14.69 3.71
N ALA A 483 -26.75 -15.70 3.38
CA ALA A 483 -26.54 -17.07 3.84
C ALA A 483 -25.57 -17.88 2.95
N VAL A 484 -25.34 -17.42 1.72
CA VAL A 484 -24.57 -18.13 0.67
C VAL A 484 -23.28 -17.39 0.30
N GLY A 485 -23.34 -16.07 0.13
CA GLY A 485 -22.23 -15.27 -0.38
C GLY A 485 -22.03 -15.37 -1.90
N PRO A 486 -20.97 -14.73 -2.44
CA PRO A 486 -20.61 -14.81 -3.85
C PRO A 486 -20.08 -16.21 -4.23
N ASP A 487 -20.02 -16.49 -5.52
CA ASP A 487 -19.28 -17.65 -6.06
C ASP A 487 -17.78 -17.34 -6.19
N ALA A 488 -16.98 -18.34 -6.57
CA ALA A 488 -15.53 -18.19 -6.71
C ALA A 488 -15.10 -17.12 -7.75
N LEU A 489 -15.94 -16.78 -8.72
CA LEU A 489 -15.65 -15.73 -9.71
C LEU A 489 -16.03 -14.32 -9.20
N GLY A 490 -16.85 -14.25 -8.16
CA GLY A 490 -17.35 -13.02 -7.55
C GLY A 490 -16.65 -12.62 -6.25
N ILE A 491 -15.50 -13.21 -5.90
CA ILE A 491 -14.83 -13.00 -4.61
C ILE A 491 -14.39 -11.54 -4.33
N HIS A 492 -14.17 -10.72 -5.37
CA HIS A 492 -13.95 -9.27 -5.23
C HIS A 492 -15.14 -8.51 -4.62
N HIS A 493 -16.31 -9.15 -4.52
CA HIS A 493 -17.56 -8.57 -4.00
C HIS A 493 -17.39 -7.89 -2.63
N TRP A 494 -16.74 -8.57 -1.69
CA TRP A 494 -16.58 -8.05 -0.33
C TRP A 494 -15.67 -6.81 -0.28
N GLN A 495 -14.59 -6.80 -1.07
CA GLN A 495 -13.67 -5.67 -1.17
C GLN A 495 -14.38 -4.42 -1.71
N GLN A 496 -15.29 -4.58 -2.67
CA GLN A 496 -16.10 -3.48 -3.21
C GLN A 496 -17.06 -2.88 -2.17
N LEU A 497 -17.46 -3.68 -1.17
CA LEU A 497 -18.42 -3.32 -0.13
C LEU A 497 -17.79 -2.88 1.20
N ASN A 498 -16.48 -3.06 1.39
CA ASN A 498 -15.80 -2.61 2.61
C ASN A 498 -16.07 -1.10 2.85
N PRO A 499 -16.73 -0.74 3.98
CA PRO A 499 -17.13 0.65 4.24
C PRO A 499 -16.07 1.45 4.99
N VAL A 500 -14.97 0.84 5.41
CA VAL A 500 -13.85 1.52 6.07
C VAL A 500 -13.05 2.29 5.03
N LEU A 501 -12.66 3.53 5.37
CA LEU A 501 -11.92 4.48 4.55
C LEU A 501 -10.88 5.22 5.40
N THR A 502 -9.60 4.94 5.14
CA THR A 502 -8.46 5.47 5.90
C THR A 502 -7.68 6.56 5.19
N GLU A 503 -7.79 6.72 3.87
CA GLU A 503 -7.05 7.74 3.09
C GLU A 503 -7.13 9.15 3.69
N ALA A 504 -8.36 9.66 3.90
CA ALA A 504 -8.56 11.00 4.47
C ALA A 504 -7.93 11.13 5.87
N LEU A 505 -8.03 10.08 6.69
CA LEU A 505 -7.51 10.10 8.03
C LEU A 505 -5.97 10.01 8.02
N LEU A 506 -5.36 9.23 7.14
CA LEU A 506 -3.91 9.18 6.95
C LEU A 506 -3.39 10.54 6.48
N GLN A 507 -3.94 11.09 5.40
CA GLN A 507 -3.49 12.37 4.84
C GLN A 507 -3.59 13.51 5.85
N LEU A 508 -4.72 13.59 6.57
CA LEU A 508 -4.97 14.71 7.49
C LEU A 508 -4.34 14.50 8.87
N THR A 509 -4.44 13.32 9.47
CA THR A 509 -3.92 13.13 10.83
C THR A 509 -2.42 12.89 10.82
N THR A 510 -1.91 12.03 9.94
CA THR A 510 -0.49 11.60 9.97
C THR A 510 0.38 12.36 8.99
N GLY A 511 -0.22 13.10 8.05
CA GLY A 511 0.53 13.76 6.98
C GLY A 511 1.11 12.75 5.98
N SER A 512 0.44 11.62 5.77
CA SER A 512 0.96 10.51 4.94
C SER A 512 -0.02 10.13 3.83
N PRO A 513 0.47 9.68 2.66
CA PRO A 513 -0.40 9.13 1.63
C PRO A 513 -1.03 7.81 2.12
N GLN A 514 -1.98 7.30 1.34
CA GLN A 514 -2.47 5.94 1.52
C GLN A 514 -1.30 4.93 1.44
N VAL A 515 -1.43 3.82 2.17
CA VAL A 515 -0.47 2.70 2.08
C VAL A 515 -0.46 2.15 0.65
N LEU A 516 0.74 1.89 0.11
CA LEU A 516 0.86 1.25 -1.21
C LEU A 516 0.18 -0.13 -1.18
N TYR A 517 -0.86 -0.27 -1.98
CA TYR A 517 -1.81 -1.37 -1.87
C TYR A 517 -1.17 -2.76 -2.07
N ASN A 518 -0.19 -2.87 -2.98
CA ASN A 518 0.49 -4.13 -3.28
C ASN A 518 1.63 -4.47 -2.31
N GLY A 519 1.37 -4.43 -1.00
CA GLY A 519 2.29 -4.91 0.04
C GLY A 519 3.19 -3.86 0.68
N GLY A 520 2.83 -2.58 0.59
CA GLY A 520 3.52 -1.51 1.31
C GLY A 520 3.35 -1.60 2.82
N LEU A 521 4.43 -1.34 3.56
CA LEU A 521 4.31 -1.04 4.98
C LEU A 521 3.78 0.38 5.16
N ALA A 522 3.03 0.61 6.25
CA ALA A 522 2.53 1.95 6.55
C ALA A 522 3.68 2.87 6.98
N HIS A 523 4.20 3.68 6.06
CA HIS A 523 5.23 4.69 6.32
C HIS A 523 4.59 6.02 6.75
N LEU A 524 4.12 6.11 7.99
CA LEU A 524 3.48 7.31 8.53
C LEU A 524 4.53 8.36 8.88
N HIS A 525 4.28 9.63 8.55
CA HIS A 525 5.14 10.76 8.93
C HIS A 525 5.00 11.11 10.42
N LEU A 526 3.76 11.22 10.91
CA LEU A 526 3.44 11.27 12.34
C LEU A 526 2.53 10.11 12.75
N ARG A 527 2.67 9.64 13.98
CA ARG A 527 1.77 8.66 14.60
C ARG A 527 1.39 9.14 15.99
N TYR A 528 0.15 8.89 16.41
CA TYR A 528 -0.33 9.28 17.73
C TYR A 528 -0.58 8.07 18.62
N HIS A 529 -0.51 8.30 19.93
CA HIS A 529 -0.93 7.33 20.93
C HIS A 529 -1.72 8.01 22.04
N ASP A 530 -2.73 7.30 22.53
CA ASP A 530 -3.44 7.66 23.76
C ASP A 530 -2.54 7.34 24.95
N ALA A 531 -2.06 8.38 25.63
CA ALA A 531 -1.11 8.23 26.73
C ALA A 531 -1.79 7.74 28.03
N VAL A 532 -3.12 7.83 28.13
CA VAL A 532 -3.91 7.38 29.27
C VAL A 532 -4.22 5.89 29.12
N GLU A 533 -4.84 5.53 28.00
CA GLU A 533 -5.20 4.14 27.70
C GLU A 533 -4.01 3.28 27.24
N ARG A 534 -2.86 3.92 27.00
CA ARG A 534 -1.63 3.28 26.53
C ARG A 534 -1.86 2.41 25.30
N ARG A 535 -2.46 3.00 24.27
CA ARG A 535 -2.71 2.34 22.98
C ARG A 535 -2.39 3.26 21.79
N PRO A 536 -2.14 2.71 20.59
CA PRO A 536 -2.06 3.49 19.37
C PRO A 536 -3.35 4.26 19.07
N GLY A 537 -3.19 5.40 18.42
CA GLY A 537 -4.28 6.24 17.92
C GLY A 537 -4.57 7.47 18.75
N LEU A 538 -5.35 8.38 18.18
CA LEU A 538 -5.85 9.56 18.87
C LEU A 538 -6.80 9.16 20.02
N PRO A 539 -6.71 9.82 21.19
CA PRO A 539 -7.70 9.66 22.25
C PRO A 539 -9.13 10.02 21.78
N PRO A 540 -10.16 9.58 22.51
CA PRO A 540 -11.52 10.06 22.27
C PRO A 540 -11.59 11.59 22.28
N ASP A 541 -12.43 12.13 21.39
CA ASP A 541 -12.67 13.57 21.21
C ASP A 541 -11.48 14.40 20.69
N VAL A 542 -10.30 13.79 20.48
CA VAL A 542 -9.15 14.49 19.90
C VAL A 542 -9.16 14.35 18.39
N ALA A 543 -8.97 15.48 17.70
CA ALA A 543 -8.71 15.55 16.27
C ALA A 543 -7.28 16.06 16.01
N ALA A 544 -6.68 15.60 14.91
CA ALA A 544 -5.35 16.02 14.48
C ALA A 544 -5.34 16.45 13.01
N LEU A 545 -4.55 17.47 12.68
CA LEU A 545 -4.36 17.94 11.31
C LEU A 545 -2.90 18.31 11.06
N VAL A 546 -2.22 17.59 10.17
CA VAL A 546 -0.93 18.00 9.62
C VAL A 546 -1.18 19.01 8.52
N THR A 547 -0.73 20.24 8.73
CA THR A 547 -0.99 21.37 7.82
C THR A 547 0.19 21.71 6.92
N ASP A 548 1.41 21.30 7.30
CA ASP A 548 2.61 21.56 6.49
C ASP A 548 3.67 20.48 6.71
N ILE A 549 4.35 20.09 5.62
CA ILE A 549 5.49 19.17 5.62
C ILE A 549 6.57 19.73 4.70
N ARG A 550 7.66 20.21 5.30
CA ARG A 550 8.83 20.77 4.64
C ARG A 550 10.09 19.98 5.02
N PRO A 551 11.19 20.11 4.26
CA PRO A 551 12.45 19.44 4.60
C PRO A 551 13.00 19.78 5.99
N ASP A 552 12.72 20.98 6.49
CA ASP A 552 13.23 21.50 7.77
C ASP A 552 12.21 21.43 8.91
N HIS A 553 10.91 21.34 8.61
CA HIS A 553 9.88 21.32 9.64
C HIS A 553 8.56 20.66 9.23
N THR A 554 7.73 20.37 10.21
CA THR A 554 6.35 19.87 10.07
C THR A 554 5.45 20.63 11.02
N VAL A 555 4.24 20.96 10.56
CA VAL A 555 3.23 21.61 11.38
C VAL A 555 2.04 20.68 11.58
N ALA A 556 1.64 20.49 12.84
CA ALA A 556 0.45 19.73 13.19
C ALA A 556 -0.41 20.49 14.21
N GLU A 557 -1.72 20.42 14.05
CA GLU A 557 -2.70 20.95 15.00
C GLU A 557 -3.36 19.79 15.74
N LEU A 558 -3.50 19.91 17.06
CA LEU A 558 -4.28 19.01 17.89
C LEU A 558 -5.43 19.79 18.53
N VAL A 559 -6.63 19.24 18.50
CA VAL A 559 -7.83 19.86 19.07
C VAL A 559 -8.54 18.86 19.96
N ASN A 560 -8.75 19.20 21.22
CA ASN A 560 -9.62 18.45 22.12
C ASN A 560 -11.04 19.01 22.05
N LEU A 561 -11.93 18.26 21.40
CA LEU A 561 -13.34 18.59 21.29
C LEU A 561 -14.13 18.20 22.53
N GLY A 562 -13.56 17.48 23.49
CA GLY A 562 -14.22 17.04 24.72
C GLY A 562 -14.03 18.02 25.89
N ASP A 563 -14.79 17.81 26.96
CA ASP A 563 -14.65 18.56 28.22
C ASP A 563 -13.59 17.93 29.15
N ALA A 564 -13.28 16.64 28.97
CA ALA A 564 -12.26 15.94 29.73
C ALA A 564 -10.86 16.24 29.18
N ALA A 565 -9.87 16.35 30.08
CA ALA A 565 -8.48 16.44 29.67
C ALA A 565 -8.02 15.13 29.00
N ARG A 566 -7.19 15.27 27.97
CA ARG A 566 -6.59 14.18 27.19
C ARG A 566 -5.07 14.34 27.18
N SER A 567 -4.37 13.23 26.98
CA SER A 567 -2.92 13.23 26.84
C SER A 567 -2.52 12.40 25.64
N VAL A 568 -1.76 13.01 24.73
CA VAL A 568 -1.39 12.44 23.44
C VAL A 568 0.12 12.31 23.38
N VAL A 569 0.64 11.15 22.98
CA VAL A 569 2.04 11.03 22.54
C VAL A 569 2.06 11.27 21.03
N VAL A 570 2.86 12.24 20.59
CA VAL A 570 3.20 12.44 19.19
C VAL A 570 4.50 11.69 18.93
N GLN A 571 4.44 10.73 18.02
CA GLN A 571 5.56 9.93 17.56
C GLN A 571 5.92 10.36 16.13
N ALA A 572 7.20 10.55 15.85
CA ALA A 572 7.69 10.82 14.50
C ALA A 572 8.08 9.50 13.81
N GLY A 573 7.42 9.19 12.68
CA GLY A 573 7.54 7.90 11.98
C GLY A 573 6.61 6.81 12.53
N SER A 574 6.22 5.83 11.70
CA SER A 574 5.46 4.64 12.14
C SER A 574 6.21 3.79 13.17
N PHE A 575 7.53 3.74 13.00
CA PHE A 575 8.45 2.83 13.68
C PHE A 575 9.42 3.59 14.60
N ALA A 576 9.04 4.83 14.99
CA ALA A 576 9.85 5.75 15.78
C ALA A 576 11.24 6.02 15.17
N GLU A 577 11.32 5.97 13.84
CA GLU A 577 12.56 6.03 13.09
C GLU A 577 13.00 7.46 12.76
N HIS A 578 12.12 8.46 12.94
CA HIS A 578 12.46 9.87 12.78
C HIS A 578 12.95 10.44 14.11
N VAL A 579 13.81 11.47 14.06
CA VAL A 579 14.27 12.18 15.26
C VAL A 579 13.71 13.59 15.24
N VAL A 580 12.91 13.94 16.24
CA VAL A 580 12.49 15.31 16.51
C VAL A 580 13.60 16.01 17.27
N HIS A 581 14.11 17.10 16.71
CA HIS A 581 15.13 17.93 17.36
C HIS A 581 14.46 18.92 18.30
N THR A 582 13.53 19.71 17.77
CA THR A 582 12.82 20.75 18.53
C THR A 582 11.33 20.73 18.22
N VAL A 583 10.55 21.22 19.19
CA VAL A 583 9.12 21.46 19.04
C VAL A 583 8.77 22.85 19.58
N ARG A 584 8.01 23.62 18.81
CA ARG A 584 7.37 24.87 19.26
C ARG A 584 5.88 24.62 19.49
N VAL A 585 5.36 25.18 20.57
CA VAL A 585 3.93 25.20 20.92
C VAL A 585 3.41 26.59 20.59
N ASP A 586 2.43 26.67 19.70
CA ASP A 586 1.90 27.92 19.15
C ASP A 586 3.05 28.85 18.70
N ASP A 587 3.03 30.14 19.10
CA ASP A 587 4.11 31.11 18.83
C ASP A 587 5.17 31.15 19.95
N GLY A 588 5.23 30.11 20.77
CA GLY A 588 6.15 29.98 21.90
C GLY A 588 7.60 29.67 21.52
N PRO A 589 8.49 29.59 22.54
CA PRO A 589 9.88 29.21 22.33
C PRO A 589 10.01 27.76 21.84
N ALA A 590 11.14 27.44 21.19
CA ALA A 590 11.46 26.07 20.82
C ALA A 590 11.93 25.28 22.05
N HIS A 591 11.43 24.06 22.19
CA HIS A 591 11.83 23.11 23.22
C HIS A 591 12.61 21.95 22.59
N GLU A 592 13.75 21.61 23.17
CA GLU A 592 14.56 20.45 22.75
C GLU A 592 13.82 19.14 23.08
N VAL A 593 13.79 18.22 22.12
CA VAL A 593 13.22 16.87 22.26
C VAL A 593 14.34 15.84 22.20
N GLY A 594 15.10 15.83 21.11
CA GLY A 594 16.24 14.92 20.91
C GLY A 594 15.86 13.43 20.80
N GLY A 595 14.67 13.13 20.30
CA GLY A 595 14.13 11.77 20.23
C GLY A 595 12.85 11.67 19.37
N PRO A 596 12.25 10.48 19.27
CA PRO A 596 11.11 10.25 18.38
C PRO A 596 9.75 10.66 18.99
N TYR A 597 9.72 11.03 20.28
CA TYR A 597 8.48 11.26 21.03
C TYR A 597 8.45 12.62 21.71
N CYS A 598 7.30 13.29 21.66
CA CYS A 598 6.89 14.30 22.64
C CYS A 598 5.47 14.02 23.13
N ARG A 599 5.14 14.49 24.33
CA ARG A 599 3.81 14.32 24.94
C ARG A 599 3.11 15.65 25.04
N VAL A 600 1.83 15.68 24.69
CA VAL A 600 0.99 16.87 24.70
C VAL A 600 -0.17 16.63 25.65
N GLU A 601 -0.27 17.47 26.67
CA GLU A 601 -1.43 17.55 27.55
C GLU A 601 -2.44 18.52 26.94
N LEU A 602 -3.65 18.04 26.70
CA LEU A 602 -4.77 18.78 26.10
C LEU A 602 -5.89 18.89 27.15
N PRO A 603 -5.97 19.99 27.92
CA PRO A 603 -7.15 20.26 28.73
C PRO A 603 -8.45 20.21 27.90
N GLY A 604 -9.59 20.11 28.58
CA GLY A 604 -10.89 20.15 27.90
C GLY A 604 -11.03 21.42 27.08
N ARG A 605 -11.56 21.29 25.86
CA ARG A 605 -11.83 22.43 24.96
C ARG A 605 -10.60 23.30 24.66
N THR A 606 -9.42 22.70 24.51
CA THR A 606 -8.21 23.39 24.05
C THR A 606 -7.71 22.88 22.70
N ARG A 607 -6.87 23.69 22.07
CA ARG A 607 -6.13 23.35 20.86
C ARG A 607 -4.67 23.75 21.01
N VAL A 608 -3.83 23.20 20.16
CA VAL A 608 -2.42 23.56 20.07
C VAL A 608 -1.90 23.36 18.66
N ARG A 609 -1.07 24.29 18.19
CA ARG A 609 -0.24 24.14 17.00
C ARG A 609 1.16 23.72 17.41
N LEU A 610 1.65 22.63 16.83
CA LEU A 610 3.00 22.13 17.02
C LEU A 610 3.80 22.40 15.75
N THR A 611 4.97 23.03 15.89
CA THR A 611 5.96 23.09 14.80
C THR A 611 7.17 22.24 15.19
N LEU A 612 7.37 21.13 14.51
CA LEU A 612 8.43 20.16 14.78
C LEU A 612 9.54 20.30 13.75
N THR A 613 10.78 20.43 14.20
CA THR A 613 11.96 20.24 13.32
C THR A 613 12.44 18.80 13.47
N MET A 614 12.60 18.07 12.37
CA MET A 614 12.95 16.65 12.44
C MET A 614 13.89 16.21 11.33
N THR A 615 14.60 15.10 11.56
CA THR A 615 15.32 14.38 10.51
C THR A 615 14.67 13.02 10.32
N LEU A 616 14.28 12.72 9.08
CA LEU A 616 13.65 11.44 8.74
C LEU A 616 14.67 10.30 8.84
N ARG A 617 14.22 9.16 9.37
CA ARG A 617 14.96 7.89 9.45
C ARG A 617 16.37 8.00 10.07
N ALA A 618 16.57 8.96 10.98
CA ALA A 618 17.82 9.11 11.72
C ALA A 618 17.91 8.18 12.95
N GLY A 619 16.78 7.60 13.37
CA GLY A 619 16.68 6.60 14.43
C GLY A 619 16.67 5.17 13.89
N ARG A 620 16.75 4.19 14.81
CA ARG A 620 16.60 2.77 14.45
C ARG A 620 15.11 2.42 14.40
N PRO A 621 14.59 1.94 13.26
CA PRO A 621 13.18 1.60 13.14
C PRO A 621 12.85 0.34 13.95
N ALA A 622 11.73 0.36 14.68
CA ALA A 622 11.17 -0.79 15.39
C ALA A 622 9.68 -0.60 15.65
N TYR A 623 8.92 -1.67 15.85
CA TYR A 623 7.53 -1.58 16.31
C TYR A 623 7.38 -1.29 17.81
N ASN A 624 8.40 -0.74 18.47
CA ASN A 624 8.34 -0.53 19.91
C ASN A 624 7.23 0.46 20.27
N SER A 625 6.49 0.12 21.32
CA SER A 625 5.57 1.06 21.95
C SER A 625 6.35 2.19 22.63
N PRO A 626 5.81 3.42 22.70
CA PRO A 626 6.40 4.51 23.49
C PRO A 626 6.57 4.19 24.99
N TRP A 627 5.94 3.13 25.49
CA TRP A 627 6.01 2.70 26.90
C TRP A 627 6.88 1.46 27.11
N GLN A 628 7.42 0.85 26.06
CA GLN A 628 8.38 -0.24 26.18
C GLN A 628 9.78 0.32 26.34
N GLU A 629 10.52 -0.15 27.34
CA GLU A 629 11.95 0.11 27.44
C GLU A 629 12.68 -0.65 26.32
N ALA A 630 13.63 0.01 25.67
CA ALA A 630 14.37 -0.51 24.52
C ALA A 630 15.43 -1.56 24.89
#